data_AF-A0A5N7IY11-F1
#
_entry.id   AF-A0A5N7IY11-F1
#
_cell.length_a   1.000
_cell.length_b   1.000
_cell.length_c   1.000
_cell.angle_alpha   90.00
_cell.angle_beta   90.00
_cell.angle_gamma   90.00
#
_symmetry.space_group_name_H-M   'P 1'
#
loop_
_entity.id
_entity.type
_entity.pdbx_description
1 polymer ?
#
loop_
_entity_poly.entity_id
_entity_poly.type
_entity_poly.pdbx_seq_one_letter_code
_entity_poly.pdbx_strand_id
1 'polypeptide(L)'
;MCCKFDKELLYAFDDNTIQPLEKIFVEEHIKYCTDCQKDLKLITMINQNIKDELINIKFPDKLSTISQLVAENCISEMEKTTIKSKIHNVIKTYSGINKAIKGSSVVYKHNPYNNFINNKIETTFNFIKKPIKHMVKNKLVEIGILKKLKLG
;
A
#
# COMPACT_ATOMS: atom_id res chain seq x y z
N MET A 1 -0.05 -19.02 36.58
CA MET A 1 -1.37 -18.43 36.28
C MET A 1 -1.34 -17.98 34.83
N CYS A 2 -2.29 -18.40 33.99
CA CYS A 2 -2.32 -17.94 32.60
C CYS A 2 -2.68 -16.45 32.56
N CYS A 3 -1.72 -15.61 32.15
CA CYS A 3 -1.98 -14.20 31.90
C CYS A 3 -3.07 -14.04 30.82
N LYS A 4 -4.06 -13.19 31.07
CA LYS A 4 -5.15 -12.85 30.13
C LYS A 4 -5.01 -11.44 29.55
N PHE A 5 -3.82 -10.84 29.66
CA PHE A 5 -3.57 -9.52 29.13
C PHE A 5 -3.72 -9.52 27.62
N ASP A 6 -4.35 -8.47 27.09
CA ASP A 6 -4.59 -8.33 25.66
C ASP A 6 -3.25 -8.25 24.91
N LYS A 7 -3.03 -9.20 24.01
CA LYS A 7 -1.79 -9.27 23.23
C LYS A 7 -1.73 -8.20 22.16
N GLU A 8 -2.87 -7.69 21.69
CA GLU A 8 -2.91 -6.57 20.73
C GLU A 8 -2.22 -5.33 21.28
N LEU A 9 -2.34 -5.09 22.59
CA LEU A 9 -1.64 -4.01 23.27
C LEU A 9 -0.12 -4.20 23.29
N LEU A 10 0.38 -5.43 23.36
CA LEU A 10 1.84 -5.69 23.29
C LEU A 10 2.39 -5.38 21.90
N TYR A 11 1.65 -5.75 20.84
CA TYR A 11 2.02 -5.40 19.46
C TYR A 11 2.00 -3.89 19.25
N ALA A 12 0.92 -3.20 19.67
CA ALA A 12 0.81 -1.75 19.55
C ALA A 12 1.88 -1.02 20.37
N PHE A 13 2.28 -1.58 21.52
CA PHE A 13 3.35 -1.06 22.35
C PHE A 13 4.72 -1.17 21.67
N ASP A 14 5.06 -2.34 21.09
CA ASP A 14 6.31 -2.56 20.35
C ASP A 14 6.41 -1.66 19.10
N ASP A 15 5.32 -1.54 18.35
CA ASP A 15 5.25 -0.73 17.14
C ASP A 15 5.09 0.79 17.41
N ASN A 16 4.98 1.23 18.66
CA ASN A 16 4.72 2.63 19.06
C ASN A 16 3.39 3.22 18.50
N THR A 17 2.38 2.38 18.26
CA THR A 17 1.03 2.82 17.84
C THR A 17 0.01 2.81 18.99
N ILE A 18 0.42 2.38 20.18
CA ILE A 18 -0.42 2.33 21.38
C ILE A 18 -0.86 3.72 21.85
N GLN A 19 -2.08 3.85 22.37
CA GLN A 19 -2.54 5.13 22.90
C GLN A 19 -1.82 5.48 24.22
N PRO A 20 -1.68 6.77 24.58
CA PRO A 20 -0.96 7.18 25.78
C PRO A 20 -1.44 6.52 27.08
N LEU A 21 -2.75 6.35 27.23
CA LEU A 21 -3.33 5.72 28.42
C LEU A 21 -3.03 4.21 28.47
N GLU A 22 -3.23 3.52 27.34
CA GLU A 22 -2.96 2.08 27.20
C GLU A 22 -1.47 1.78 27.41
N LYS A 23 -0.59 2.68 26.98
CA LYS A 23 0.85 2.58 27.18
C LYS A 23 1.21 2.46 28.66
N ILE A 24 0.63 3.30 29.52
CA ILE A 24 0.85 3.25 30.97
C ILE A 24 0.45 1.89 31.53
N PHE A 25 -0.70 1.34 31.09
CA PHE A 25 -1.15 0.02 31.52
C PHE A 25 -0.20 -1.10 31.09
N VAL A 26 0.29 -1.07 29.85
CA VAL A 26 1.27 -2.05 29.37
C VAL A 26 2.57 -1.94 30.18
N GLU A 27 3.10 -0.72 30.38
CA GLU A 27 4.34 -0.48 31.14
C GLU A 27 4.24 -0.99 32.58
N GLU A 28 3.13 -0.76 33.26
CA GLU A 28 2.92 -1.31 34.60
C GLU A 28 2.75 -2.84 34.57
N HIS A 29 2.04 -3.39 33.59
CA HIS A 29 1.80 -4.83 33.50
C HIS A 29 3.10 -5.62 33.25
N ILE A 30 3.93 -5.17 32.32
CA ILE A 30 5.17 -5.87 31.95
C ILE A 30 6.23 -5.82 33.05
N LYS A 31 6.14 -4.92 34.04
CA LYS A 31 7.03 -4.94 35.22
C LYS A 31 6.88 -6.21 36.05
N TYR A 32 5.67 -6.77 36.10
CA TYR A 32 5.33 -7.88 37.01
C TYR A 32 4.96 -9.18 36.29
N CYS A 33 4.60 -9.13 35.00
CA CYS A 33 4.19 -10.31 34.23
C CYS A 33 5.32 -10.87 33.37
N THR A 34 5.94 -11.97 33.79
CA THR A 34 7.02 -12.65 33.05
C THR A 34 6.56 -13.26 31.73
N ASP A 35 5.30 -13.70 31.61
CA ASP A 35 4.75 -14.24 30.36
C ASP A 35 4.67 -13.13 29.29
N CYS A 36 4.12 -11.96 29.64
CA CYS A 36 4.04 -10.83 28.73
C CYS A 36 5.42 -10.23 28.39
N GLN A 37 6.40 -10.30 29.29
CA GLN A 37 7.79 -9.95 28.97
C GLN A 37 8.38 -10.86 27.89
N LYS A 38 8.15 -12.17 27.98
CA LYS A 38 8.63 -13.15 26.98
C LYS A 38 7.95 -12.93 25.63
N ASP A 39 6.64 -12.72 25.65
CA ASP A 39 5.89 -12.46 24.42
C ASP A 39 6.33 -11.16 23.76
N LEU A 40 6.50 -10.09 24.54
CA LEU A 40 7.01 -8.82 24.02
C LEU A 40 8.40 -9.01 23.37
N LYS A 41 9.31 -9.74 24.02
CA LYS A 41 10.62 -10.06 23.44
C LYS A 41 10.52 -10.81 22.12
N LEU A 42 9.61 -11.79 22.02
CA LEU A 42 9.37 -12.54 20.78
C LEU A 42 8.82 -11.61 19.68
N ILE A 43 7.85 -10.76 20.03
CA ILE A 43 7.26 -9.76 19.13
C ILE A 43 8.36 -8.86 18.59
N THR A 44 9.19 -8.26 19.45
CA THR A 44 10.31 -7.39 19.06
C THR A 44 11.29 -8.11 18.12
N MET A 45 11.64 -9.36 18.42
CA MET A 45 12.55 -10.16 17.57
C MET A 45 11.97 -10.41 16.17
N ILE A 46 10.69 -10.78 16.09
CA ILE A 46 10.01 -10.97 14.80
C ILE A 46 9.95 -9.65 14.04
N ASN A 47 9.64 -8.54 14.73
CA ASN A 47 9.57 -7.21 14.14
C ASN A 47 10.92 -6.77 13.54
N GLN A 48 12.02 -7.02 14.26
CA GLN A 48 13.37 -6.76 13.76
C GLN A 48 13.71 -7.61 12.54
N ASN A 49 13.42 -8.92 12.56
CA ASN A 49 13.68 -9.80 11.42
C ASN A 49 12.88 -9.37 10.18
N ILE A 50 11.59 -9.07 10.35
CA ILE A 50 10.74 -8.55 9.26
C ILE A 50 11.33 -7.25 8.72
N LYS A 51 11.75 -6.33 9.60
CA LYS A 51 12.35 -5.06 9.20
C LYS A 51 13.61 -5.29 8.36
N ASP A 52 14.50 -6.18 8.78
CA ASP A 52 15.75 -6.46 8.09
C ASP A 52 15.52 -7.12 6.72
N GLU A 53 14.56 -8.03 6.61
CA GLU A 53 14.17 -8.63 5.32
C GLU A 53 13.52 -7.59 4.40
N LEU A 54 12.59 -6.78 4.91
CA LEU A 54 11.83 -5.79 4.12
C LEU A 54 12.70 -4.59 3.71
N ILE A 55 13.77 -4.25 4.43
CA ILE A 55 14.71 -3.19 4.04
C ILE A 55 15.30 -3.47 2.65
N ASN A 56 15.54 -4.75 2.33
CA ASN A 56 16.23 -5.17 1.12
C ASN A 56 15.32 -5.51 -0.07
N ILE A 57 14.00 -5.32 0.06
CA ILE A 57 13.09 -5.51 -1.08
C ILE A 57 13.39 -4.47 -2.15
N LYS A 58 14.00 -4.93 -3.24
CA LYS A 58 14.13 -4.18 -4.49
C LYS A 58 12.92 -4.49 -5.36
N PHE A 59 12.28 -3.45 -5.88
CA PHE A 59 11.26 -3.64 -6.89
C PHE A 59 11.92 -4.10 -8.19
N PRO A 60 11.37 -5.12 -8.88
CA PRO A 60 11.88 -5.51 -10.19
C PRO A 60 11.83 -4.32 -11.16
N ASP A 61 12.90 -4.06 -11.90
CA ASP A 61 12.94 -2.94 -12.86
C ASP A 61 11.77 -3.01 -13.87
N LYS A 62 11.41 -4.23 -14.27
CA LYS A 62 10.31 -4.50 -15.20
C LYS A 62 8.92 -4.22 -14.61
N LEU A 63 8.76 -4.10 -13.30
CA LEU A 63 7.44 -3.86 -12.68
C LEU A 63 6.83 -2.55 -13.15
N SER A 64 7.64 -1.51 -13.41
CA SER A 64 7.18 -0.26 -13.99
C SER A 64 6.57 -0.48 -15.39
N THR A 65 7.31 -1.18 -16.25
CA THR A 65 6.90 -1.52 -17.61
C THR A 65 5.64 -2.39 -17.63
N ILE A 66 5.60 -3.44 -16.80
CA ILE A 66 4.44 -4.33 -16.68
C ILE A 66 3.21 -3.53 -16.24
N SER A 67 3.36 -2.66 -15.23
CA SER A 67 2.27 -1.82 -14.74
C SER A 67 1.69 -0.91 -15.83
N GLN A 68 2.54 -0.35 -16.69
CA GLN A 68 2.12 0.46 -17.83
C GLN A 68 1.41 -0.41 -18.88
N LEU A 69 1.99 -1.54 -19.28
CA LEU A 69 1.39 -2.43 -20.28
C LEU A 69 0.02 -2.96 -19.87
N VAL A 70 -0.16 -3.35 -18.60
CA VAL A 70 -1.47 -3.76 -18.09
C VAL A 70 -2.47 -2.60 -18.19
N ALA A 71 -2.08 -1.40 -17.78
CA ALA A 71 -2.95 -0.23 -17.88
C ALA A 71 -3.31 0.12 -19.33
N GLU A 72 -2.35 0.00 -20.26
CA GLU A 72 -2.56 0.20 -21.70
C GLU A 72 -3.53 -0.82 -22.28
N ASN A 73 -3.36 -2.10 -21.96
CA ASN A 73 -4.27 -3.15 -22.38
C ASN A 73 -5.69 -2.87 -21.88
N CYS A 74 -5.86 -2.54 -20.60
CA CYS A 74 -7.18 -2.19 -20.05
C CYS A 74 -7.82 -0.96 -20.72
N ILE A 75 -7.02 0.01 -21.20
CA ILE A 75 -7.55 1.16 -21.94
C ILE A 75 -7.93 0.77 -23.37
N SER A 76 -7.19 -0.16 -23.97
CA SER A 76 -7.30 -0.54 -25.38
C SER A 76 -8.43 -1.53 -25.64
N GLU A 77 -8.69 -2.44 -24.70
CA GLU A 77 -9.85 -3.35 -24.73
C GLU A 77 -11.20 -2.62 -24.67
N MET A 78 -11.23 -1.36 -24.21
CA MET A 78 -12.42 -0.53 -24.21
C MET A 78 -12.64 0.10 -25.60
N GLU A 79 -13.03 -0.72 -26.58
CA GLU A 79 -13.35 -0.33 -27.96
C GLU A 79 -14.48 0.72 -28.01
N LYS A 80 -14.13 2.01 -28.01
CA LYS A 80 -15.05 3.10 -28.38
C LYS A 80 -14.36 4.15 -29.23
N THR A 81 -14.95 4.45 -30.37
CA THR A 81 -14.36 5.19 -31.51
C THR A 81 -14.27 6.70 -31.32
N THR A 82 -15.10 7.30 -30.46
CA THR A 82 -15.12 8.77 -30.28
C THR A 82 -14.04 9.28 -29.32
N ILE A 83 -13.54 10.50 -29.57
CA ILE A 83 -12.56 11.18 -28.69
C ILE A 83 -13.06 11.28 -27.25
N LYS A 84 -14.34 11.62 -27.06
CA LYS A 84 -14.95 11.72 -25.72
C LYS A 84 -14.92 10.38 -24.99
N SER A 85 -15.22 9.28 -25.68
CA SER A 85 -15.15 7.94 -25.11
C SER A 85 -13.71 7.53 -24.78
N LYS A 86 -12.73 7.88 -25.62
CA LYS A 86 -11.31 7.61 -25.33
C LYS A 86 -10.84 8.29 -24.04
N ILE A 87 -11.20 9.58 -23.85
CA ILE A 87 -10.89 10.31 -22.61
C ILE A 87 -11.57 9.65 -21.42
N HIS A 88 -12.86 9.32 -21.55
CA HIS A 88 -13.61 8.66 -20.48
C HIS A 88 -12.98 7.32 -20.07
N ASN A 89 -12.57 6.49 -21.03
CA ASN A 89 -11.94 5.20 -20.76
C ASN A 89 -10.61 5.37 -20.02
N VAL A 90 -9.75 6.28 -20.48
CA VAL A 90 -8.47 6.57 -19.82
C VAL A 90 -8.67 6.98 -18.34
N ILE A 91 -9.61 7.88 -18.08
CA ILE A 91 -9.91 8.34 -16.70
C ILE A 91 -10.52 7.21 -15.87
N LYS A 92 -11.45 6.45 -16.43
CA LYS A 92 -12.15 5.36 -15.73
C LYS A 92 -11.19 4.23 -15.36
N THR A 93 -10.30 3.83 -16.26
CA THR A 93 -9.27 2.81 -16.00
C THR A 93 -8.30 3.28 -14.91
N TYR A 94 -7.81 4.52 -14.99
CA TYR A 94 -6.94 5.07 -13.94
C TYR A 94 -7.63 5.11 -12.57
N SER A 95 -8.91 5.49 -12.53
CA SER A 95 -9.71 5.47 -11.30
C SER A 95 -9.88 4.04 -10.76
N GLY A 96 -10.21 3.08 -11.63
CA GLY A 96 -10.37 1.67 -11.28
C GLY A 96 -9.09 1.06 -10.70
N ILE A 97 -7.95 1.27 -11.36
CA ILE A 97 -6.64 0.82 -10.87
C ILE A 97 -6.32 1.44 -9.49
N ASN A 98 -6.54 2.75 -9.32
CA ASN A 98 -6.34 3.39 -8.01
C ASN A 98 -7.26 2.84 -6.93
N LYS A 99 -8.51 2.50 -7.27
CA LYS A 99 -9.46 1.89 -6.34
C LYS A 99 -9.02 0.49 -5.95
N ALA A 100 -8.56 -0.32 -6.92
CA ALA A 100 -8.03 -1.66 -6.66
C ALA A 100 -6.80 -1.61 -5.74
N ILE A 101 -5.83 -0.74 -6.05
CA ILE A 101 -4.63 -0.50 -5.22
C ILE A 101 -5.02 -0.12 -3.78
N LYS A 102 -5.94 0.84 -3.62
CA LYS A 102 -6.44 1.23 -2.29
C LYS A 102 -7.20 0.11 -1.58
N GLY A 103 -7.98 -0.68 -2.29
CA GLY A 103 -8.70 -1.83 -1.73
C GLY A 103 -7.72 -2.87 -1.19
N SER A 104 -6.67 -3.19 -1.96
CA SER A 104 -5.62 -4.11 -1.55
C SER A 104 -4.85 -3.62 -0.31
N SER A 105 -4.71 -2.31 -0.11
CA SER A 105 -4.05 -1.76 1.08
C SER A 105 -4.82 -2.04 2.37
N VAL A 106 -6.14 -2.15 2.31
CA VAL A 106 -6.99 -2.34 3.51
C VAL A 106 -6.75 -3.69 4.17
N VAL A 107 -6.39 -4.71 3.38
CA VAL A 107 -6.08 -6.08 3.88
C VAL A 107 -4.97 -6.08 4.93
N TYR A 108 -4.08 -5.09 4.87
CA TYR A 108 -2.91 -5.03 5.75
C TYR A 108 -3.09 -4.10 6.96
N LYS A 109 -4.20 -3.36 7.05
CA LYS A 109 -4.45 -2.37 8.12
C LYS A 109 -4.54 -2.98 9.53
N HIS A 110 -4.88 -4.26 9.63
CA HIS A 110 -5.02 -5.00 10.88
C HIS A 110 -3.84 -5.94 11.13
N ASN A 111 -2.70 -5.74 10.46
CA ASN A 111 -1.52 -6.53 10.74
C ASN A 111 -0.90 -6.08 12.07
N PRO A 112 -0.56 -7.00 12.99
CA PRO A 112 0.11 -6.68 14.26
C PRO A 112 1.47 -5.96 14.11
N TYR A 113 2.07 -5.96 12.91
CA TYR A 113 3.34 -5.33 12.55
C TYR A 113 3.14 -4.11 11.61
N ASN A 114 2.11 -3.32 11.94
CA ASN A 114 1.43 -2.39 11.04
C ASN A 114 2.37 -1.30 10.48
N ASN A 115 3.33 -0.80 11.28
CA ASN A 115 4.10 0.38 10.91
C ASN A 115 5.08 0.13 9.75
N PHE A 116 5.74 -1.03 9.71
CA PHE A 116 6.68 -1.35 8.64
C PHE A 116 5.98 -1.82 7.38
N ILE A 117 4.94 -2.63 7.55
CA ILE A 117 4.16 -3.19 6.46
C ILE A 117 3.44 -2.06 5.69
N ASN A 118 2.82 -1.10 6.39
CA ASN A 118 2.14 0.02 5.74
C ASN A 118 3.09 0.89 4.90
N ASN A 119 4.26 1.25 5.42
CA ASN A 119 5.22 2.08 4.72
C ASN A 119 5.76 1.40 3.44
N LYS A 120 6.03 0.09 3.50
CA LYS A 120 6.52 -0.68 2.36
C LYS A 120 5.43 -0.94 1.32
N ILE A 121 4.21 -1.19 1.76
CA ILE A 121 3.03 -1.28 0.91
C ILE A 121 2.79 0.04 0.18
N GLU A 122 2.85 1.17 0.89
CA GLU A 122 2.71 2.49 0.28
C GLU A 122 3.81 2.73 -0.76
N THR A 123 5.04 2.37 -0.45
CA THR A 123 6.17 2.47 -1.39
C THR A 123 5.91 1.62 -2.64
N THR A 124 5.43 0.39 -2.49
CA THR A 124 5.07 -0.52 -3.59
C THR A 124 3.99 0.09 -4.47
N PHE A 125 2.93 0.61 -3.87
CA PHE A 125 1.85 1.25 -4.60
C PHE A 125 2.29 2.51 -5.32
N ASN A 126 3.16 3.30 -4.71
CA ASN A 126 3.75 4.47 -5.34
C ASN A 126 4.63 4.08 -6.54
N PHE A 127 5.35 2.96 -6.46
CA PHE A 127 6.14 2.42 -7.56
C PHE A 127 5.28 2.02 -8.76
N ILE A 128 4.09 1.44 -8.52
CA ILE A 128 3.13 1.07 -9.57
C ILE A 128 2.38 2.30 -10.11
N LYS A 129 1.92 3.18 -9.22
CA LYS A 129 1.04 4.30 -9.55
C LYS A 129 1.74 5.41 -10.33
N LYS A 130 3.02 5.69 -10.04
CA LYS A 130 3.78 6.76 -10.72
C LYS A 130 3.90 6.52 -12.24
N PRO A 131 4.37 5.36 -12.72
CA PRO A 131 4.44 5.03 -14.14
C PRO A 131 3.09 5.11 -14.85
N ILE A 132 2.03 4.58 -14.23
CA ILE A 132 0.67 4.61 -14.79
C ILE A 132 0.15 6.04 -14.88
N LYS A 133 0.34 6.86 -13.84
CA LYS A 133 -0.06 8.27 -13.84
C LYS A 133 0.64 9.06 -14.96
N HIS A 134 1.92 8.80 -15.18
CA HIS A 134 2.68 9.41 -16.27
C HIS A 134 2.13 9.00 -17.64
N MET A 135 1.94 7.70 -17.86
CA MET A 135 1.34 7.15 -19.09
C MET A 135 -0.05 7.74 -19.37
N VAL A 136 -0.93 7.81 -18.35
CA VAL A 136 -2.27 8.42 -18.47
C VAL A 136 -2.17 9.88 -18.90
N LYS A 137 -1.27 10.67 -18.30
CA LYS A 137 -1.07 12.08 -18.68
C LYS A 137 -0.67 12.20 -20.15
N ASN A 138 0.30 11.41 -20.61
CA ASN A 138 0.76 11.45 -21.99
C ASN A 138 -0.36 11.11 -22.97
N LYS A 139 -1.14 10.06 -22.68
CA LYS A 139 -2.27 9.64 -23.51
C LYS A 139 -3.37 10.72 -23.60
N LEU A 140 -3.64 11.44 -22.51
CA LEU A 140 -4.59 12.56 -22.52
C LEU A 140 -4.09 13.74 -23.36
N VAL A 141 -2.78 14.04 -23.32
CA VAL A 141 -2.15 15.07 -24.16
C VAL A 141 -2.26 14.70 -25.65
N GLU A 142 -1.93 13.46 -26.01
CA GLU A 142 -2.06 12.93 -27.38
C GLU A 142 -3.49 13.05 -27.90
N ILE A 143 -4.49 12.64 -27.10
CA ILE A 143 -5.90 12.78 -27.47
C ILE A 143 -6.29 14.25 -27.62
N GLY A 144 -5.75 15.14 -26.79
CA GLY A 144 -5.94 16.59 -26.91
C GLY A 144 -5.41 17.16 -28.22
N ILE A 145 -4.23 16.71 -28.66
CA ILE A 145 -3.64 17.08 -29.96
C ILE A 145 -4.51 16.58 -31.11
N LEU A 146 -4.93 15.30 -31.07
CA LEU A 146 -5.83 14.72 -32.07
C LEU A 146 -7.17 15.46 -32.17
N LYS A 147 -7.70 15.95 -31.04
CA LYS A 147 -8.92 16.78 -31.03
C LYS A 147 -8.71 18.10 -31.77
N LYS A 148 -7.56 18.76 -31.59
CA LYS A 148 -7.24 20.01 -32.28
C LYS A 148 -7.05 19.80 -33.79
N LEU A 149 -6.40 18.71 -34.19
CA LEU A 149 -6.17 18.37 -35.60
C LEU A 149 -7.43 17.96 -36.38
N LYS A 150 -8.47 17.46 -35.70
CA LYS A 150 -9.76 17.12 -36.34
C LYS A 150 -10.76 18.30 -36.42
N LEU A 151 -10.42 19.42 -35.79
CA LEU A 151 -11.26 20.63 -35.73
C LEU A 151 -10.68 21.80 -36.55
N GLY A 152 -9.53 21.61 -37.19
CA GLY A 152 -8.98 22.49 -38.22
C GLY A 152 -9.13 21.84 -39.58
#